data_AF-A0A179BMQ0-F1
#
_entry.id   AF-A0A179BMQ0-F1
#
_cell.length_a   1.000
_cell.length_b   1.000
_cell.length_c   1.000
_cell.angle_alpha   90.00
_cell.angle_beta   90.00
_cell.angle_gamma   90.00
#
_symmetry.space_group_name_H-M   'P 1'
#
loop_
_entity.id
_entity.type
_entity.pdbx_description
1 polymer ?
#
loop_
_entity_poly.entity_id
_entity_poly.type
_entity_poly.pdbx_seq_one_letter_code
_entity_poly.pdbx_strand_id
1 'polypeptide(L)' 'MHTIDIEKMTTQEQLQTMEALWDSLTHAAHEPASPVWHEEIVQARREKIASGQATFVSLAELKANGPQ' A
#
# COMPACT_ATOMS: atom_id res chain seq x y z
N MET A 1 14.52 6.47 -25.25
CA MET A 1 13.97 6.58 -23.89
C MET A 1 13.88 8.07 -23.59
N HIS A 2 12.67 8.62 -23.54
CA HIS A 2 12.49 10.02 -23.15
C HIS A 2 12.56 10.10 -21.62
N THR A 3 13.57 10.80 -21.11
CA THR A 3 13.71 11.07 -19.68
C THR A 3 12.95 12.35 -19.36
N ILE A 4 11.97 12.26 -18.46
CA ILE A 4 11.30 13.44 -17.90
C ILE A 4 12.23 14.01 -16.83
N ASP A 5 12.57 15.29 -16.96
CA ASP A 5 13.42 16.00 -16.01
C ASP A 5 12.57 16.55 -14.86
N ILE A 6 12.32 15.68 -13.87
CA ILE A 6 11.46 15.98 -12.72
C ILE A 6 12.03 17.12 -11.86
N GLU A 7 13.35 17.30 -11.86
CA GLU A 7 14.02 18.34 -11.06
C GLU A 7 13.74 19.76 -11.58
N LYS A 8 13.35 19.90 -12.84
CA LYS A 8 12.96 21.18 -13.45
C LYS A 8 11.50 21.56 -13.21
N MET A 9 10.67 20.65 -12.70
CA MET A 9 9.27 20.90 -12.42
C MET A 9 9.11 21.68 -11.11
N THR A 10 8.12 22.57 -11.06
CA THR A 10 7.63 23.13 -9.80
C THR A 10 7.03 22.01 -8.93
N THR A 11 6.94 22.23 -7.62
CA THR A 11 6.28 21.26 -6.71
C THR A 11 4.85 20.94 -7.15
N GLN A 12 4.10 21.92 -7.68
CA GLN A 12 2.75 21.69 -8.19
C GLN A 12 2.74 20.72 -9.37
N GLU A 13 3.62 20.92 -10.35
CA GLU A 13 3.73 20.05 -11.53
C GLU A 13 4.19 18.64 -11.15
N GLN A 14 5.09 18.51 -10.17
CA GLN A 14 5.50 17.21 -9.64
C GLN A 14 4.32 16.45 -9.03
N LEU A 15 3.52 17.12 -8.20
CA LEU A 15 2.34 16.52 -7.57
C LEU A 15 1.30 16.10 -8.61
N GLN A 16 1.00 16.96 -9.59
CA GLN A 16 0.09 16.63 -10.69
C GLN A 16 0.59 15.46 -11.53
N THR A 17 1.90 15.41 -11.80
CA THR A 17 2.54 14.29 -12.50
C THR A 17 2.42 13.01 -11.70
N MET A 18 2.65 13.06 -10.39
CA MET A 18 2.50 11.91 -9.49
C MET A 18 1.06 11.38 -9.48
N GLU A 19 0.07 12.26 -9.43
CA GLU A 19 -1.36 11.88 -9.48
C GLU A 19 -1.73 11.23 -10.81
N ALA A 20 -1.31 11.81 -11.94
CA ALA A 20 -1.58 11.25 -13.26
C ALA A 20 -0.90 9.89 -13.47
N LEU A 21 0.33 9.74 -12.97
CA LEU A 21 1.04 8.45 -12.98
C LEU A 21 0.31 7.42 -12.11
N TRP A 22 -0.10 7.82 -10.91
CA TRP A 22 -0.83 6.95 -10.00
C TRP A 22 -2.14 6.45 -10.63
N ASP A 23 -2.95 7.37 -11.17
CA ASP A 23 -4.20 7.05 -11.86
C ASP A 23 -3.99 6.08 -13.03
N SER A 24 -2.95 6.32 -13.84
CA SER A 24 -2.59 5.43 -14.94
C SER A 24 -2.16 4.04 -14.47
N LEU A 25 -1.46 3.93 -13.35
CA LEU A 25 -1.00 2.65 -12.80
C LEU A 25 -2.15 1.88 -12.15
N THR A 26 -3.06 2.57 -11.47
CA THR A 26 -4.22 1.93 -10.82
C THR A 26 -5.25 1.44 -11.82
N HIS A 27 -5.37 2.11 -12.97
CA HIS A 27 -6.29 1.71 -14.06
C HIS A 27 -5.61 0.86 -15.14
N ALA A 28 -4.33 0.51 -14.98
CA ALA A 28 -3.66 -0.41 -15.87
C ALA A 28 -4.36 -1.78 -15.80
N ALA A 29 -4.65 -2.37 -16.97
CA ALA A 29 -5.47 -3.58 -17.12
C ALA A 29 -4.91 -4.87 -16.48
N HIS A 30 -3.78 -4.78 -15.78
CA HIS A 30 -3.18 -5.89 -15.06
C HIS A 30 -2.74 -5.43 -13.68
N GLU A 31 -3.53 -5.81 -12.68
CA GLU A 31 -3.08 -5.78 -11.30
C GLU A 31 -1.87 -6.72 -11.18
N PRO A 32 -0.73 -6.26 -10.64
CA PRO A 32 0.42 -7.12 -10.48
C PRO A 32 0.06 -8.30 -9.58
N ALA A 33 0.53 -9.49 -9.93
CA ALA A 33 0.37 -10.64 -9.07
C ALA A 33 0.94 -10.32 -7.68
N SER A 34 0.19 -10.68 -6.63
CA SER A 34 0.70 -10.59 -5.27
C SER A 34 2.04 -11.35 -5.17
N PRO A 35 3.05 -10.80 -4.47
CA PRO A 35 4.29 -11.54 -4.23
C PRO A 35 4.04 -12.87 -3.52
N VAL A 36 4.87 -13.89 -3.79
CA VAL A 36 4.73 -15.22 -3.17
C VAL A 36 4.69 -15.16 -1.63
N TRP A 37 5.54 -14.32 -1.03
CA TRP A 37 5.57 -14.15 0.42
C TRP A 37 4.25 -13.60 1.00
N HIS A 38 3.42 -12.92 0.20
CA HIS A 38 2.17 -12.34 0.68
C HIS A 38 1.20 -13.45 1.12
N GLU A 39 1.14 -14.54 0.36
CA GLU A 39 0.33 -15.70 0.70
C GLU A 39 0.78 -16.33 2.02
N GLU A 40 2.08 -16.53 2.21
CA GLU A 40 2.65 -17.11 3.43
C GLU A 40 2.27 -16.30 4.68
N ILE A 41 2.37 -14.97 4.61
CA ILE A 41 1.99 -14.08 5.73
C ILE A 41 0.49 -14.14 5.99
N VAL A 42 -0.34 -14.12 4.95
CA VAL A 42 -1.80 -14.21 5.09
C VAL A 42 -2.18 -15.53 5.75
N GLN A 43 -1.54 -16.63 5.35
CA GLN A 43 -1.82 -17.95 5.90
C GLN A 43 -1.41 -18.06 7.37
N ALA A 44 -0.21 -17.59 7.73
CA ALA A 44 0.24 -17.54 9.12
C ALA A 44 -0.70 -16.71 10.01
N ARG A 45 -1.22 -15.58 9.48
CA ARG A 45 -2.21 -14.75 10.20
C ARG A 45 -3.55 -15.46 10.37
N ARG A 46 -4.02 -16.21 9.36
CA ARG A 46 -5.24 -17.01 9.43
C ARG A 46 -5.13 -18.11 10.48
N GLU A 47 -4.01 -18.80 10.55
CA GLU A 47 -3.73 -19.83 11.56
C GLU A 47 -3.70 -19.24 12.98
N LYS A 48 -3.09 -18.06 13.15
CA LYS A 48 -3.11 -17.35 14.43
C LYS A 48 -4.53 -17.01 14.89
N ILE A 49 -5.41 -16.63 13.95
CA ILE A 49 -6.84 -16.38 14.25
C ILE A 49 -7.54 -17.69 14.62
N ALA A 50 -7.40 -18.73 13.80
CA ALA A 50 -8.07 -20.02 14.00
C ALA A 50 -7.65 -20.72 15.31
N SER A 51 -6.40 -20.56 15.72
CA SER A 51 -5.86 -21.10 16.98
C SER A 51 -6.21 -20.27 18.22
N GLY A 52 -6.95 -19.16 18.08
CA GLY A 52 -7.30 -18.27 19.19
C GLY A 52 -6.12 -17.46 19.73
N GLN A 53 -5.01 -17.42 19.01
CA GLN A 53 -3.80 -16.68 19.39
C GLN A 53 -3.80 -15.23 18.88
N ALA A 54 -4.82 -14.84 18.11
CA ALA A 54 -4.98 -13.48 17.61
C ALA A 54 -5.76 -12.61 18.60
N THR A 55 -5.26 -11.41 18.85
CA THR A 55 -5.96 -10.37 19.59
C THR A 55 -6.64 -9.43 18.60
N PHE A 56 -7.93 -9.19 18.81
CA PHE A 56 -8.68 -8.18 18.06
C PHE A 56 -8.78 -6.92 18.91
N VAL A 57 -8.56 -5.78 18.27
CA VAL A 57 -8.72 -4.46 18.88
C VAL A 57 -9.73 -3.66 18.08
N SER A 58 -10.49 -2.82 18.77
CA SER A 58 -11.35 -1.83 18.16
C SER A 58 -10.51 -0.74 17.47
N LEU A 59 -11.12 -0.03 16.52
CA LEU A 59 -10.48 1.12 15.88
C LEU A 59 -10.11 2.23 16.88
N ALA A 60 -10.89 2.37 17.96
CA ALA A 60 -10.61 3.33 19.02
C ALA A 60 -9.33 2.95 19.79
N GLU A 61 -9.18 1.68 20.17
CA GLU A 61 -7.97 1.17 20.82
C GLU A 61 -6.75 1.24 19.89
N LEU A 62 -6.92 0.94 18.61
CA LEU A 62 -5.84 1.09 17.62
C LEU A 62 -5.35 2.55 17.55
N LYS A 63 -6.27 3.51 17.48
CA LYS A 63 -5.94 4.94 17.43
C LYS A 63 -5.23 5.42 18.69
N ALA A 64 -5.61 4.90 19.86
CA ALA A 64 -4.98 5.24 21.14
C ALA A 64 -3.55 4.67 21.27
N ASN A 65 -3.26 3.54 20.62
CA ASN A 65 -1.96 2.85 20.66
C ASN A 65 -1.05 3.13 19.45
N GLY A 66 -1.50 3.97 18.51
CA GLY A 66 -0.71 4.35 17.34
C GLY A 66 0.52 5.20 17.70
N PRO A 67 1.53 5.29 16.82
CA PRO A 67 2.65 6.20 17.02
C PRO A 67 2.13 7.64 17.17
N GLN A 68 2.64 8.35 18.18
CA GLN A 68 2.32 9.77 18.43
C GLN A 68 3.03 10.69 17.44
#